data_AF-A0A7S6S131-F1
#
_entry.id   AF-A0A7S6S131-F1
#
_cell.length_a   1.000
_cell.length_b   1.000
_cell.length_c   1.000
_cell.angle_alpha   90.00
_cell.angle_beta   90.00
_cell.angle_gamma   90.00
#
_symmetry.space_group_name_H-M   'P 1'
#
loop_
_entity.id
_entity.type
_entity.pdbx_description
1 polymer ?
#
loop_
_entity_poly.entity_id
_entity_poly.type
_entity_poly.pdbx_seq_one_letter_code
_entity_poly.pdbx_strand_id
1 'polypeptide(L)'
;MNTKNTFLLLAFATALLAAGCAADKHDMVKAEAGQVSVCTKCYDQVRKVRGTGGPRGGLATNRTITTHMCEDCKNEMTIYEQDGVMKVRCPTCAPEGVDCDRCVPKAAAK
;
A
#
# COMPACT_ATOMS: atom_id res chain seq x y z
N MET A 1 -41.84 14.17 57.04
CA MET A 1 -42.90 13.64 56.15
C MET A 1 -42.48 13.89 54.71
N ASN A 2 -42.77 12.91 53.84
CA ASN A 2 -42.65 12.87 52.38
C ASN A 2 -41.27 12.47 51.80
N THR A 3 -41.12 11.60 50.80
CA THR A 3 -41.85 10.40 50.32
C THR A 3 -40.83 9.70 49.39
N LYS A 4 -40.70 8.37 49.45
CA LYS A 4 -39.94 7.59 48.47
C LYS A 4 -40.72 7.54 47.15
N ASN A 5 -40.08 7.74 45.99
CA ASN A 5 -40.46 6.96 44.81
C ASN A 5 -39.37 6.85 43.74
N THR A 6 -38.96 5.59 43.58
CA THR A 6 -38.21 4.93 42.53
C THR A 6 -38.73 5.25 41.12
N PHE A 7 -37.85 5.68 40.21
CA PHE A 7 -38.03 5.56 38.75
C PHE A 7 -36.66 5.20 38.16
N LEU A 8 -36.40 3.91 37.93
CA LEU A 8 -36.53 3.23 36.63
C LEU A 8 -35.40 3.57 35.64
N LEU A 9 -34.39 2.70 35.67
CA LEU A 9 -33.61 2.14 34.56
C LEU A 9 -33.81 2.78 33.17
N LEU A 10 -32.71 3.23 32.57
CA LEU A 10 -32.49 3.13 31.14
C LEU A 10 -30.99 2.94 30.87
N ALA A 11 -30.63 1.66 30.76
CA ALA A 11 -29.40 1.22 30.14
C ALA A 11 -29.46 1.56 28.64
N PHE A 12 -28.45 2.27 28.13
CA PHE A 12 -28.11 2.23 26.73
C PHE A 12 -26.63 1.90 26.60
N ALA A 13 -26.40 0.61 26.38
CA ALA A 13 -25.14 0.06 25.94
C ALA A 13 -24.89 0.51 24.49
N THR A 14 -24.05 1.51 24.28
CA THR A 14 -23.43 1.73 22.97
C THR A 14 -22.12 0.98 22.93
N ALA A 15 -22.23 -0.33 22.69
CA ALA A 15 -21.15 -1.12 22.12
C ALA A 15 -20.93 -0.62 20.68
N LEU A 16 -20.11 0.42 20.51
CA LEU A 16 -19.60 0.81 19.21
C LEU A 16 -18.62 -0.26 18.75
N LEU A 17 -19.20 -1.23 18.04
CA LEU A 17 -18.70 -1.85 16.82
C LEU A 17 -17.18 -1.88 16.69
N ALA A 18 -16.64 -3.05 16.98
CA ALA A 18 -15.47 -3.58 16.33
C ALA A 18 -15.68 -3.60 14.80
N ALA A 19 -15.50 -2.45 14.15
CA ALA A 19 -15.12 -2.40 12.75
C ALA A 19 -13.61 -2.63 12.73
N GLY A 20 -13.20 -3.89 12.93
CA GLY A 20 -11.88 -4.32 12.52
C GLY A 20 -11.69 -3.87 11.08
N CYS A 21 -10.56 -3.22 10.78
CA CYS A 21 -10.12 -2.98 9.42
C CYS A 21 -10.16 -4.34 8.73
N ALA A 22 -11.23 -4.60 7.97
CA ALA A 22 -11.28 -5.71 7.06
C ALA A 22 -10.07 -5.47 6.16
N ALA A 23 -9.03 -6.27 6.35
CA ALA A 23 -7.95 -6.36 5.41
C ALA A 23 -8.62 -6.68 4.09
N ASP A 24 -8.76 -5.67 3.24
CA ASP A 24 -9.19 -5.77 1.86
C ASP A 24 -8.36 -6.88 1.23
N LYS A 25 -8.91 -8.10 1.21
CA LYS A 25 -8.41 -9.18 0.38
C LYS A 25 -8.89 -8.84 -1.01
N HIS A 26 -8.22 -7.86 -1.63
CA HIS A 26 -8.35 -7.65 -3.07
C HIS A 26 -7.95 -8.97 -3.72
N ASP A 27 -8.92 -9.67 -4.32
CA ASP A 27 -8.67 -10.84 -5.12
C ASP A 27 -7.68 -10.45 -6.21
N MET A 28 -6.51 -11.09 -6.21
CA MET A 28 -5.39 -10.68 -7.06
C MET A 28 -5.67 -11.16 -8.47
N VAL A 29 -6.13 -10.26 -9.33
CA VAL A 29 -6.31 -10.55 -10.76
C VAL A 29 -4.96 -10.84 -11.40
N LYS A 30 -4.92 -11.80 -12.33
CA LYS A 30 -3.73 -12.14 -13.11
C LYS A 30 -3.21 -10.89 -13.82
N ALA A 31 -1.89 -10.68 -13.77
CA ALA A 31 -1.21 -9.59 -14.45
C ALA A 31 -1.62 -9.52 -15.94
N GLU A 32 -2.07 -8.37 -16.39
CA GLU A 32 -2.40 -8.08 -17.79
C GLU A 32 -1.13 -7.89 -18.63
N ALA A 33 -1.27 -7.92 -19.95
CA ALA A 33 -0.15 -7.70 -20.86
C ALA A 33 0.51 -6.34 -20.60
N GLY A 34 1.81 -6.36 -20.27
CA GLY A 34 2.58 -5.18 -19.94
C GLY A 34 2.66 -4.86 -18.45
N GLN A 35 1.98 -5.59 -17.56
CA GLN A 35 2.21 -5.50 -16.12
C GLN A 35 3.41 -6.36 -15.69
N VAL A 36 4.17 -5.86 -14.71
CA VAL A 36 5.33 -6.54 -14.13
C VAL A 36 5.02 -6.93 -12.70
N SER A 37 5.15 -8.22 -12.40
CA SER A 37 4.93 -8.74 -11.06
C SER A 37 6.14 -8.47 -10.17
N VAL A 38 5.97 -7.67 -9.12
CA VAL A 38 6.98 -7.41 -8.09
C VAL A 38 6.57 -8.05 -6.76
N CYS A 39 7.52 -8.31 -5.88
CA CYS A 39 7.21 -8.85 -4.55
C CYS A 39 6.20 -7.98 -3.80
N THR A 40 5.31 -8.59 -3.02
CA THR A 40 4.23 -7.87 -2.31
C THR A 40 4.76 -6.75 -1.43
N LYS A 41 5.84 -6.99 -0.68
CA LYS A 41 6.47 -5.95 0.15
C LYS A 41 7.02 -4.78 -0.68
N CYS A 42 7.61 -5.07 -1.84
CA CYS A 42 8.07 -4.03 -2.78
C CYS A 42 6.89 -3.25 -3.36
N TYR A 43 5.80 -3.93 -3.71
CA TYR A 43 4.57 -3.30 -4.18
C TYR A 43 3.97 -2.36 -3.12
N ASP A 44 3.94 -2.79 -1.86
CA ASP A 44 3.44 -1.97 -0.76
C ASP A 44 4.27 -0.70 -0.55
N GLN A 45 5.60 -0.78 -0.68
CA GLN A 45 6.46 0.40 -0.64
C GLN A 45 6.19 1.36 -1.80
N VAL A 46 5.96 0.84 -3.01
CA VAL A 46 5.55 1.65 -4.16
C VAL A 46 4.23 2.39 -3.87
N ARG A 47 3.23 1.69 -3.30
CA ARG A 47 1.95 2.32 -2.91
C ARG A 47 2.14 3.38 -1.84
N LYS A 48 2.98 3.12 -0.84
CA LYS A 48 3.29 4.09 0.23
C LYS A 48 3.92 5.36 -0.35
N VAL A 49 4.96 5.22 -1.16
CA VAL A 49 5.65 6.36 -1.80
C VAL A 49 4.68 7.20 -2.63
N ARG A 50 3.85 6.54 -3.45
CA ARG A 50 2.78 7.18 -4.23
C ARG A 50 1.83 8.01 -3.35
N GLY A 51 1.37 7.45 -2.24
CA GLY A 51 0.47 8.14 -1.32
C GLY A 51 1.11 9.31 -0.57
N THR A 52 2.39 9.22 -0.22
CA THR A 52 3.08 10.25 0.57
C THR A 52 3.61 11.44 -0.24
N GLY A 53 3.73 11.31 -1.57
CA GLY A 53 4.26 12.40 -2.38
C GLY A 53 4.79 11.97 -3.73
N GLY A 54 3.88 11.58 -4.63
CA GLY A 54 4.17 11.62 -6.07
C GLY A 54 4.65 13.01 -6.53
N PRO A 55 5.08 13.16 -7.79
CA PRO A 55 5.64 14.39 -8.33
C PRO A 55 4.78 15.61 -7.97
N ARG A 56 5.27 16.46 -7.07
CA ARG A 56 4.55 17.64 -6.57
C ARG A 56 4.92 18.83 -7.45
N GLY A 57 4.12 19.03 -8.49
CA GLY A 57 4.34 20.08 -9.49
C GLY A 57 4.85 19.45 -10.77
N GLY A 58 4.20 19.76 -11.89
CA GLY A 58 4.43 19.15 -13.21
C GLY A 58 5.81 19.41 -13.84
N LEU A 59 6.86 19.58 -13.04
CA LEU A 59 8.23 19.48 -13.48
C LEU A 59 8.64 18.01 -13.51
N ALA A 60 9.13 17.58 -14.67
CA ALA A 60 9.84 16.32 -14.81
C ALA A 60 11.14 16.40 -14.00
N THR A 61 11.28 15.58 -12.96
CA THR A 61 12.52 15.48 -12.18
C THR A 61 13.12 14.09 -12.25
N ASN A 62 14.45 14.03 -12.07
CA ASN A 62 15.23 12.81 -12.01
C ASN A 62 15.83 12.68 -10.62
N ARG A 63 15.33 11.75 -9.80
CA ARG A 63 15.81 11.56 -8.43
C ARG A 63 15.48 10.17 -7.88
N THR A 64 16.34 9.66 -7.00
CA THR A 64 15.99 8.51 -6.16
C THR A 64 15.07 8.96 -5.04
N ILE A 65 13.95 8.25 -4.85
CA ILE A 65 12.99 8.55 -3.79
C ILE A 65 13.31 7.72 -2.55
N THR A 66 13.53 6.42 -2.72
CA THR A 66 13.92 5.53 -1.63
C THR A 66 14.60 4.28 -2.16
N THR A 67 15.48 3.73 -1.33
CA THR A 67 16.20 2.48 -1.58
C THR A 67 16.11 1.63 -0.34
N HIS A 68 15.77 0.35 -0.49
CA HIS A 68 15.74 -0.60 0.62
C HIS A 68 16.04 -2.02 0.14
N MET A 69 16.43 -2.89 1.06
CA MET A 69 16.63 -4.31 0.77
C MET A 69 15.27 -5.02 0.68
N CYS A 70 14.98 -5.63 -0.47
CA CYS A 70 13.82 -6.49 -0.61
C CYS A 70 14.04 -7.79 0.16
N GLU A 71 13.16 -8.08 1.12
CA GLU A 71 13.27 -9.27 1.95
C GLU A 71 13.06 -10.58 1.17
N ASP A 72 12.33 -10.52 0.06
CA ASP A 72 12.01 -11.70 -0.75
C ASP A 72 13.09 -11.97 -1.81
N CYS A 73 13.59 -10.93 -2.48
CA CYS A 73 14.63 -11.05 -3.50
C CYS A 73 16.06 -10.99 -2.94
N LYS A 74 16.23 -10.58 -1.67
CA LYS A 74 17.53 -10.31 -1.04
C LYS A 74 18.42 -9.35 -1.82
N ASN A 75 17.79 -8.50 -2.63
CA ASN A 75 18.45 -7.52 -3.48
C ASN A 75 17.97 -6.12 -3.10
N GLU A 76 18.82 -5.13 -3.37
CA GLU A 76 18.45 -3.73 -3.27
C GLU A 76 17.32 -3.41 -4.26
N MET A 77 16.28 -2.77 -3.75
CA MET A 77 15.13 -2.27 -4.50
C MET A 77 15.11 -0.76 -4.37
N THR A 78 14.96 -0.09 -5.51
CA THR A 78 15.02 1.37 -5.60
C THR A 78 13.76 1.89 -6.26
N ILE A 79 13.09 2.83 -5.61
CA ILE A 79 12.02 3.64 -6.18
C ILE A 79 12.61 4.99 -6.53
N TYR A 80 12.43 5.41 -7.76
CA TYR A 80 13.00 6.63 -8.30
C TYR A 80 12.01 7.32 -9.24
N GLU A 81 12.25 8.59 -9.48
CA GLU A 81 11.57 9.40 -10.47
C GLU A 81 12.52 9.56 -11.64
N GLN A 82 12.02 9.29 -12.85
CA GLN A 82 12.73 9.55 -14.10
C GLN A 82 11.77 10.24 -15.07
N ASP A 83 12.14 11.43 -15.51
CA ASP A 83 11.35 12.29 -16.40
C ASP A 83 9.93 12.54 -15.87
N GLY A 84 9.80 12.69 -14.54
CA GLY A 84 8.50 12.87 -13.87
C GLY A 84 7.69 11.57 -13.69
N VAL A 85 8.19 10.43 -14.16
CA VAL A 85 7.54 9.12 -14.00
C VAL A 85 8.19 8.37 -12.84
N MET A 86 7.37 7.93 -11.88
CA MET A 86 7.86 7.06 -10.81
C MET A 86 8.07 5.65 -11.35
N LYS A 87 9.29 5.15 -11.16
CA LYS A 87 9.72 3.81 -11.53
C LYS A 87 10.24 3.07 -10.31
N VAL A 88 10.18 1.74 -10.40
CA VAL A 88 10.80 0.84 -9.43
C VAL A 88 11.77 -0.08 -10.14
N ARG A 89 12.95 -0.24 -9.58
CA ARG A 89 13.94 -1.22 -10.01
C ARG A 89 14.19 -2.23 -8.91
N CYS A 90 14.16 -3.50 -9.29
CA CYS A 90 14.62 -4.61 -8.48
C CYS A 90 15.35 -5.58 -9.41
N PRO A 91 16.63 -5.94 -9.17
CA PRO A 91 17.41 -6.80 -10.06
C PRO A 91 16.72 -8.10 -10.45
N THR A 92 15.85 -8.63 -9.58
CA THR A 92 15.13 -9.90 -9.82
C THR A 92 13.76 -9.70 -10.48
N CYS A 93 12.99 -8.69 -10.06
CA CYS A 93 11.59 -8.54 -10.51
C CYS A 93 11.42 -7.54 -11.65
N ALA A 94 12.26 -6.51 -11.69
CA ALA A 94 12.21 -5.41 -12.64
C ALA A 94 13.64 -4.89 -12.89
N PRO A 95 14.50 -5.66 -13.60
CA PRO A 95 15.92 -5.36 -13.74
C PRO A 95 16.18 -4.04 -14.47
N GLU A 96 15.38 -3.76 -15.50
CA GLU A 96 15.44 -2.53 -16.30
C GLU A 96 14.71 -1.33 -15.66
N GLY A 97 14.07 -1.56 -14.51
CA GLY A 97 13.11 -0.62 -13.96
C GLY A 97 11.77 -0.66 -14.71
N VAL A 98 10.68 -0.45 -13.98
CA VAL A 98 9.33 -0.42 -14.55
C VAL A 98 8.55 0.73 -13.95
N ASP A 99 7.68 1.33 -14.75
CA ASP A 99 6.74 2.35 -14.28
C ASP A 99 5.89 1.75 -13.17
N CYS A 100 5.80 2.47 -12.05
CA CYS A 100 5.09 2.00 -10.88
C CYS A 100 3.58 1.75 -11.17
N ASP A 101 3.02 2.31 -12.25
CA ASP A 101 1.63 2.09 -12.69
C ASP A 101 1.41 0.71 -13.32
N ARG A 102 2.50 0.08 -13.75
CA ARG A 102 2.52 -1.24 -14.36
C ARG A 102 2.91 -2.33 -13.36
N CYS A 103 3.20 -1.96 -12.11
CA CYS A 103 3.53 -2.91 -11.07
C CYS A 103 2.27 -3.61 -10.57
N VAL A 104 2.35 -4.92 -10.45
CA VAL A 104 1.37 -5.72 -9.71
C VAL A 104 2.08 -6.57 -8.67
N PRO A 105 1.46 -6.84 -7.51
CA PRO A 105 2.02 -7.77 -6.55
C PRO A 105 2.07 -9.19 -7.16
N LYS A 106 3.16 -9.92 -6.90
CA LYS A 106 3.22 -11.36 -7.15
C LYS A 106 2.13 -12.04 -6.33
N ALA A 107 1.36 -12.92 -6.97
CA ALA A 107 0.41 -13.76 -6.25
C ALA A 107 1.16 -14.50 -5.13
N ALA A 108 0.64 -14.43 -3.90
CA ALA A 108 1.20 -15.17 -2.79
C ALA A 108 1.24 -16.66 -3.19
N ALA A 109 2.42 -17.27 -3.15
CA ALA A 109 2.51 -18.72 -3.24
C ALA A 109 1.67 -19.28 -2.08
N LYS A 110 0.60 -20.00 -2.41
CA LYS A 110 -0.21 -20.74 -1.44
C LYS A 110 0.60 -21.83 -0.78
#